data_AF-A0A923ESW0-F1
#
_entry.id   AF-A0A923ESW0-F1
#
_cell.length_a   1.000
_cell.length_b   1.000
_cell.length_c   1.000
_cell.angle_alpha   90.00
_cell.angle_beta   90.00
_cell.angle_gamma   90.00
#
_symmetry.space_group_name_H-M   'P 1'
#
loop_
_entity.id
_entity.type
_entity.pdbx_description
1 polymer ?
#
loop_
_entity_poly.entity_id
_entity_poly.type
_entity_poly.pdbx_seq_one_letter_code
_entity_poly.pdbx_strand_id
1 'polypeptide(L)'
;MDRDRTAALQFLRRHFRPDGPRLGIVVLAECGDAVEGAAAEVLREHGLSPARRLARIQPRVDEPAVSSEDLADFLERYGHEYCAAWLPVRTVAGSLDTAAVDAAGRRSGCVTGWYGR
;
A
#
# COMPACT_ATOMS: atom_id res chain seq x y z
N MET A 1 1.86 -21.09 -6.63
CA MET A 1 2.46 -19.76 -6.46
C MET A 1 1.33 -18.77 -6.37
N ASP A 2 1.25 -18.02 -5.28
CA ASP A 2 0.15 -17.07 -5.03
C ASP A 2 0.20 -15.91 -6.03
N ARG A 3 -0.89 -15.72 -6.79
CA ARG A 3 -0.99 -14.72 -7.87
C ARG A 3 -0.82 -13.30 -7.33
N ASP A 4 -1.38 -13.03 -6.15
CA ASP A 4 -1.37 -11.70 -5.55
C ASP A 4 0.04 -11.36 -5.04
N ARG A 5 0.76 -12.34 -4.50
CA ARG A 5 2.18 -12.21 -4.15
C ARG A 5 3.03 -11.85 -5.36
N THR A 6 2.89 -12.58 -6.48
CA THR A 6 3.69 -12.34 -7.69
C THR A 6 3.40 -10.95 -8.27
N ALA A 7 2.13 -10.54 -8.32
CA ALA A 7 1.75 -9.21 -8.79
C ALA A 7 2.30 -8.10 -7.89
N ALA A 8 2.20 -8.27 -6.56
CA ALA A 8 2.76 -7.35 -5.58
C ALA A 8 4.28 -7.20 -5.76
N LEU A 9 5.04 -8.30 -5.85
CA LEU A 9 6.49 -8.26 -6.07
C LEU A 9 6.85 -7.52 -7.37
N GLN A 10 6.15 -7.81 -8.46
CA GLN A 10 6.41 -7.17 -9.74
C GLN A 10 6.18 -5.65 -9.69
N PHE A 11 5.05 -5.23 -9.13
CA PHE A 11 4.73 -3.81 -8.97
C PHE A 11 5.73 -3.12 -8.04
N LEU A 12 5.97 -3.66 -6.86
CA LEU A 12 6.81 -3.04 -5.85
C LEU A 12 8.27 -2.96 -6.30
N ARG A 13 8.85 -4.01 -6.92
CA ARG A 13 10.22 -3.92 -7.47
C ARG A 13 10.35 -2.89 -8.59
N ARG A 14 9.27 -2.61 -9.32
CA ARG A 14 9.25 -1.58 -10.37
C ARG A 14 9.18 -0.16 -9.80
N HIS A 15 8.39 0.05 -8.74
CA HIS A 15 8.03 1.40 -8.27
C HIS A 15 8.68 1.81 -6.95
N PHE A 16 9.14 0.86 -6.14
CA PHE A 16 9.84 1.15 -4.89
C PHE A 16 11.25 1.67 -5.18
N ARG A 17 11.43 2.99 -5.05
CA ARG A 17 12.69 3.70 -5.28
C ARG A 17 12.98 4.58 -4.06
N PRO A 18 13.41 3.96 -2.94
CA PRO A 18 13.56 4.68 -1.67
C PRO A 18 14.63 5.76 -1.78
N ASP A 19 14.26 6.99 -1.42
CA ASP A 19 15.16 8.14 -1.39
C ASP A 19 14.71 9.17 -0.34
N GLY A 20 15.67 9.79 0.34
CA GLY A 20 15.41 10.75 1.42
C GLY A 20 14.38 10.24 2.45
N PRO A 21 13.28 10.98 2.70
CA PRO A 21 12.25 10.57 3.65
C PRO A 21 11.31 9.47 3.11
N ARG A 22 11.32 9.21 1.80
CA ARG A 22 10.36 8.33 1.12
C ARG A 22 10.85 6.89 1.14
N LEU A 23 10.71 6.24 2.29
CA LEU A 23 11.29 4.92 2.54
C LEU A 23 10.25 3.80 2.75
N GLY A 24 8.96 4.14 2.75
CA GLY A 24 7.90 3.21 3.12
C GLY A 24 7.15 2.54 1.96
N ILE A 25 6.48 1.44 2.28
CA ILE A 25 5.45 0.79 1.46
C ILE A 25 4.15 0.76 2.25
N VAL A 26 3.02 0.99 1.57
CA VAL A 26 1.67 0.92 2.15
C VAL A 26 0.95 -0.32 1.64
N VAL A 27 0.33 -1.06 2.56
CA VAL A 27 -0.65 -2.12 2.28
C VAL A 27 -1.83 -1.96 3.24
N LEU A 28 -2.97 -2.58 2.94
CA LEU A 28 -4.03 -2.75 3.92
C LEU A 28 -3.75 -3.99 4.76
N ALA A 29 -4.19 -3.97 6.02
CA ALA A 29 -4.13 -5.13 6.89
C ALA A 29 -4.93 -6.32 6.34
N GLU A 30 -5.97 -6.06 5.55
CA GLU A 30 -6.78 -7.08 4.89
C GLU A 30 -6.11 -7.70 3.65
N CYS A 31 -4.95 -7.19 3.19
CA CYS A 31 -4.29 -7.69 1.98
C CYS A 31 -3.72 -9.12 2.09
N GLY A 32 -3.83 -9.75 3.27
CA GLY A 32 -3.35 -11.11 3.53
C GLY A 32 -1.82 -11.24 3.58
N ASP A 33 -1.35 -12.34 4.18
CA ASP A 33 0.08 -12.59 4.43
C ASP A 33 0.94 -12.62 3.15
N ALA A 34 0.35 -12.99 2.02
CA ALA A 34 1.03 -13.09 0.74
C ALA A 34 1.52 -11.73 0.24
N VAL A 35 0.66 -10.71 0.28
CA VAL A 35 0.97 -9.33 -0.11
C VAL A 35 1.88 -8.67 0.92
N GLU A 36 1.59 -8.85 2.21
CA GLU A 36 2.42 -8.32 3.29
C GLU A 36 3.86 -8.88 3.20
N GLY A 37 3.98 -10.18 2.97
CA GLY A 37 5.26 -10.86 2.78
C GLY A 37 6.03 -10.36 1.55
N ALA A 38 5.34 -10.05 0.45
CA ALA A 38 5.96 -9.46 -0.74
C ALA A 38 6.50 -8.05 -0.46
N ALA A 39 5.72 -7.20 0.22
CA ALA A 39 6.17 -5.86 0.59
C ALA A 39 7.36 -5.90 1.56
N ALA A 40 7.29 -6.77 2.55
CA ALA A 40 8.38 -6.97 3.51
C ALA A 40 9.65 -7.52 2.84
N GLU A 41 9.53 -8.36 1.80
CA GLU A 41 10.66 -8.82 0.99
C GLU A 41 11.33 -7.67 0.25
N VAL A 42 10.57 -6.85 -0.49
CA VAL A 42 11.12 -5.71 -1.25
C VAL A 42 11.79 -4.69 -0.34
N LEU A 43 11.26 -4.45 0.87
CA LEU A 43 11.92 -3.61 1.87
C LEU A 43 13.29 -4.18 2.30
N ARG A 44 13.35 -5.49 2.57
CA ARG A 44 14.60 -6.15 2.97
C ARG A 44 15.65 -6.17 1.84
N GLU A 45 15.22 -6.31 0.59
CA GLU A 45 16.10 -6.20 -0.58
C GLU A 45 16.82 -4.84 -0.65
N HIS A 46 16.22 -3.79 -0.09
CA HIS A 46 16.80 -2.45 0.02
C HIS A 46 17.45 -2.18 1.39
N GLY A 47 17.66 -3.20 2.21
CA GLY A 47 18.26 -3.07 3.55
C GLY A 47 17.38 -2.37 4.59
N LEU A 48 16.08 -2.20 4.31
CA LEU A 48 15.14 -1.52 5.20
C LEU A 48 14.43 -2.52 6.13
N SER A 49 14.07 -2.05 7.32
CA SER A 49 13.30 -2.82 8.31
C SER A 49 11.80 -2.74 8.01
N PRO A 50 11.12 -3.85 7.71
CA PRO A 50 9.67 -3.84 7.51
C PRO A 50 8.89 -3.32 8.71
N ALA A 51 9.34 -3.63 9.93
CA ALA A 51 8.73 -3.14 11.17
C ALA A 51 8.70 -1.61 11.29
N ARG A 52 9.56 -0.90 10.53
CA ARG A 52 9.61 0.57 10.51
C ARG A 52 9.07 1.19 9.24
N ARG A 53 9.03 0.45 8.13
CA ARG A 53 8.80 0.98 6.78
C ARG A 53 7.61 0.36 6.06
N LEU A 54 6.97 -0.66 6.63
CA LEU A 54 5.73 -1.21 6.11
C LEU A 54 4.55 -0.66 6.91
N ALA A 55 3.78 0.25 6.30
CA ALA A 55 2.51 0.67 6.86
C ALA A 55 1.43 -0.36 6.51
N ARG A 56 0.81 -0.91 7.56
CA ARG A 56 -0.35 -1.79 7.46
C ARG A 56 -1.56 -1.01 7.94
N ILE A 57 -2.29 -0.39 7.01
CA ILE A 57 -3.45 0.45 7.36
C ILE A 57 -4.56 -0.47 7.85
N GLN A 58 -5.03 -0.20 9.06
CA GLN A 58 -6.14 -0.88 9.71
C GLN A 58 -7.42 -0.07 9.50
N PRO A 59 -8.59 -0.73 9.46
CA PRO A 59 -9.85 0.01 9.59
C PRO A 59 -9.87 0.80 10.89
N ARG A 60 -10.72 1.84 10.94
CA ARG A 60 -11.03 2.53 12.20
C ARG A 60 -11.69 1.55 13.17
N VAL A 61 -11.69 1.90 14.45
CA VAL A 61 -12.43 1.14 15.47
C VAL A 61 -13.90 1.05 15.03
N ASP A 62 -14.46 -0.15 15.13
CA ASP A 62 -15.84 -0.51 14.74
C ASP A 62 -16.17 -0.47 13.23
N GLU A 63 -15.21 -0.14 12.36
CA GLU A 63 -15.38 -0.24 10.92
C GLU A 63 -14.93 -1.62 10.40
N PRO A 64 -15.68 -2.25 9.48
CA PRO A 64 -15.34 -3.58 8.98
C PRO A 64 -14.16 -3.57 8.00
N ALA A 65 -13.88 -2.43 7.37
CA ALA A 65 -12.82 -2.29 6.37
C ALA A 65 -12.31 -0.86 6.26
N VAL A 66 -11.15 -0.69 5.63
CA VAL A 66 -10.60 0.65 5.35
C VAL A 66 -11.43 1.32 4.25
N SER A 67 -11.86 2.56 4.48
CA SER A 67 -12.59 3.33 3.49
C SER A 67 -11.66 3.99 2.46
N SER A 68 -12.21 4.40 1.31
CA SER A 68 -11.45 5.18 0.32
C SER A 68 -11.07 6.56 0.85
N GLU A 69 -11.93 7.16 1.68
CA GLU A 69 -11.67 8.44 2.35
C GLU A 69 -10.49 8.33 3.30
N ASP A 70 -10.44 7.28 4.13
CA ASP A 70 -9.31 7.03 5.04
C ASP A 70 -7.99 6.83 4.30
N LEU A 71 -8.03 6.10 3.17
CA LEU A 71 -6.85 5.91 2.34
C LEU A 71 -6.36 7.21 1.71
N ALA A 72 -7.28 8.02 1.17
CA ALA A 72 -6.95 9.31 0.59
C ALA A 72 -6.37 10.24 1.65
N ASP A 73 -7.02 10.37 2.81
CA ASP A 73 -6.56 11.18 3.94
C ASP A 73 -5.18 10.75 4.44
N PHE A 74 -4.95 9.44 4.57
CA PHE A 74 -3.64 8.91 4.94
C PHE A 74 -2.57 9.31 3.93
N LEU A 75 -2.83 9.13 2.63
CA LEU A 75 -1.88 9.46 1.57
C LEU A 75 -1.62 10.96 1.47
N GLU A 76 -2.61 11.81 1.72
CA GLU A 76 -2.41 13.26 1.73
C GLU A 76 -1.53 13.71 2.89
N ARG A 77 -1.74 13.16 4.08
CA ARG A 77 -1.01 13.54 5.29
C ARG A 77 0.39 12.93 5.35
N TYR A 78 0.50 11.64 5.05
CA TYR A 78 1.69 10.85 5.31
C TYR A 78 2.35 10.28 4.05
N GLY A 79 1.69 10.36 2.89
CA GLY A 79 2.17 9.73 1.66
C GLY A 79 3.54 10.19 1.16
N HIS A 80 4.04 11.33 1.64
CA HIS A 80 5.39 11.82 1.35
C HIS A 80 6.50 10.91 1.92
N GLU A 81 6.20 10.06 2.90
CA GLU A 81 7.11 9.07 3.48
C GLU A 81 7.11 7.72 2.73
N TYR A 82 6.18 7.53 1.79
CA TYR A 82 5.94 6.23 1.14
C TYR A 82 6.19 6.29 -0.36
N CYS A 83 6.93 5.30 -0.88
CA CYS A 83 7.19 5.18 -2.32
C CYS A 83 5.97 4.65 -3.07
N ALA A 84 5.34 3.63 -2.51
CA ALA A 84 4.31 2.89 -3.21
C ALA A 84 3.25 2.34 -2.25
N ALA A 85 2.02 2.24 -2.75
CA ALA A 85 0.90 1.60 -2.10
C ALA A 85 0.38 0.46 -2.99
N TRP A 86 0.22 -0.74 -2.44
CA TRP A 86 -0.38 -1.88 -3.15
C TRP A 86 -1.68 -2.29 -2.46
N LEU A 87 -2.81 -2.00 -3.11
CA LEU A 87 -4.14 -1.98 -2.51
C LEU A 87 -5.10 -2.89 -3.28
N PRO A 88 -6.09 -3.52 -2.63
CA PRO A 88 -7.11 -4.27 -3.33
C PRO A 88 -8.08 -3.29 -4.00
N VAL A 89 -8.74 -3.68 -5.10
CA VAL A 89 -9.81 -2.85 -5.69
C VAL A 89 -11.12 -2.90 -4.88
N ARG A 90 -11.27 -3.89 -4.00
CA ARG A 90 -12.43 -4.07 -3.14
C ARG A 90 -12.00 -4.55 -1.76
N THR A 91 -12.71 -4.08 -0.75
CA THR A 91 -12.63 -4.56 0.62
C THR A 91 -13.90 -5.34 0.96
N VAL A 92 -13.99 -5.88 2.18
CA VAL A 92 -15.23 -6.50 2.65
C VAL A 92 -16.42 -5.53 2.71
N ALA A 93 -16.16 -4.22 2.76
CA ALA A 93 -17.19 -3.18 2.77
C ALA A 93 -17.65 -2.75 1.36
N GLY A 94 -16.93 -3.13 0.30
CA GLY A 94 -17.30 -2.78 -1.07
C GLY A 94 -16.11 -2.36 -1.94
N SER A 95 -16.41 -1.69 -3.04
CA SER A 95 -15.36 -1.24 -3.98
C SER A 95 -14.72 0.06 -3.51
N LEU A 96 -13.40 0.15 -3.62
CA LEU A 96 -12.69 1.38 -3.35
C LEU A 96 -12.80 2.33 -4.54
N ASP A 97 -12.89 3.63 -4.26
CA ASP A 97 -12.71 4.68 -5.26
C ASP A 97 -11.23 4.80 -5.60
N THR A 98 -10.79 3.98 -6.56
CA THR A 98 -9.40 3.95 -7.00
C THR A 98 -8.95 5.29 -7.57
N ALA A 99 -9.87 6.08 -8.16
CA ALA A 99 -9.53 7.36 -8.76
C ALA A 99 -9.20 8.42 -7.69
N ALA A 100 -9.98 8.46 -6.61
CA ALA A 100 -9.72 9.33 -5.47
C ALA A 100 -8.39 9.00 -4.79
N VAL A 101 -8.15 7.71 -4.53
CA VAL A 101 -6.91 7.23 -3.89
C VAL A 101 -5.68 7.47 -4.78
N ASP A 102 -5.79 7.22 -6.10
CA ASP A 102 -4.73 7.52 -7.06
C ASP A 102 -4.42 9.03 -7.11
N ALA A 103 -5.43 9.89 -7.01
CA ALA A 103 -5.24 11.33 -6.98
C ALA A 103 -4.50 11.78 -5.71
N ALA A 104 -4.85 11.23 -4.55
CA ALA A 104 -4.16 11.49 -3.28
C ALA A 104 -2.71 11.00 -3.32
N GLY A 105 -2.47 9.77 -3.79
CA GLY A 105 -1.12 9.22 -3.97
C GLY A 105 -0.26 10.08 -4.89
N ARG A 106 -0.79 10.50 -6.05
CA ARG A 106 -0.07 11.41 -6.96
C ARG A 106 0.29 12.74 -6.30
N ARG A 107 -0.62 13.35 -5.52
CA ARG A 107 -0.35 14.61 -4.81
C ARG A 107 0.79 14.49 -3.80
N SER A 108 0.92 13.34 -3.14
CA SER A 108 1.97 13.09 -2.15
C SER A 108 3.22 12.39 -2.71
N GLY A 109 3.24 12.07 -4.00
CA GLY A 109 4.32 11.35 -4.69
C GLY A 109 4.39 9.84 -4.39
N CYS A 110 3.34 9.27 -3.79
CA CYS A 110 3.21 7.84 -3.55
C CYS A 110 2.51 7.16 -4.74
N VAL A 111 3.18 6.19 -5.37
CA VAL A 111 2.61 5.47 -6.52
C VAL A 111 1.63 4.40 -6.02
N THR A 112 0.38 4.45 -6.48
CA THR A 112 -0.66 3.47 -6.15
C THR A 112 -0.71 2.36 -7.20
N GLY A 113 -0.95 1.13 -6.74
CA GLY A 113 -1.17 -0.04 -7.57
C GLY A 113 -2.28 -0.91 -6.99
N TRP A 114 -2.96 -1.66 -7.87
CA TRP A 114 -4.24 -2.28 -7.56
C TRP A 114 -4.29 -3.76 -7.97
N TYR A 115 -4.88 -4.62 -7.13
CA TYR A 115 -5.12 -6.04 -7.44
C TYR A 115 -6.57 -6.47 -7.12
N GLY A 116 -6.96 -7.67 -7.55
CA GLY A 116 -8.32 -8.18 -7.37
C GLY A 116 -9.33 -7.71 -8.43
N ARG A 117 -8.85 -7.30 -9.61
CA ARG A 117 -9.70 -7.05 -10.79
C ARG A 117 -10.17 -8.34 -11.44
#